data_AF-A0A6I3FBQ7-F1
#
_entry.id   AF-A0A6I3FBQ7-F1
#
_cell.length_a   1.000
_cell.length_b   1.000
_cell.length_c   1.000
_cell.angle_alpha   90.00
_cell.angle_beta   90.00
_cell.angle_gamma   90.00
#
_symmetry.space_group_name_H-M   'P 1'
#
loop_
_entity.id
_entity.type
_entity.pdbx_description
1 polymer ?
#
loop_
_entity_poly.entity_id
_entity_poly.type
_entity_poly.pdbx_seq_one_letter_code
_entity_poly.pdbx_strand_id
1 'polypeptide(L)'
;MSPVKETKTRAPRSVILAVGGIAIGIALVLILFVVAIPSLTESGTVEVKLGSETYDAGQAESRASNIASGGPLLFSDVSGGRRDIYLQHIGDDPATGWFAFDARRPGQSRSCTLEWQPGSGDFRDPCDGTIVAADGTGLTDYPVTITDGGKVIVNLNPDSAAQEG
;
A
#
# COMPACT_ATOMS: atom_id res chain seq x y z
N MET A 1 14.95 49.69 83.87
CA MET A 1 14.35 49.46 82.55
C MET A 1 15.31 48.63 81.72
N SER A 2 14.81 47.49 81.22
CA SER A 2 15.34 46.61 80.17
C SER A 2 15.53 47.36 78.83
N PRO A 3 15.77 46.67 77.68
CA PRO A 3 16.53 45.44 77.36
C PRO A 3 17.59 45.73 76.25
N VAL A 4 18.27 44.79 75.59
CA VAL A 4 17.83 44.21 74.29
C VAL A 4 18.83 43.15 73.77
N LYS A 5 18.25 41.96 73.53
CA LYS A 5 18.45 40.94 72.48
C LYS A 5 19.85 40.57 71.98
N GLU A 6 20.23 39.35 72.32
CA GLU A 6 20.94 38.46 71.40
C GLU A 6 20.06 38.11 70.19
N THR A 7 20.57 38.32 68.97
CA THR A 7 19.97 37.75 67.75
C THR A 7 21.05 37.00 66.99
N LYS A 8 20.85 35.69 66.91
CA LYS A 8 21.75 34.67 66.38
C LYS A 8 22.10 34.92 64.90
N THR A 9 23.38 35.16 64.63
CA THR A 9 23.96 35.28 63.28
C THR A 9 23.74 33.99 62.49
N ARG A 10 22.96 34.03 61.40
CA ARG A 10 23.04 33.01 60.34
C ARG A 10 24.00 33.50 59.27
N ALA A 11 25.09 32.76 59.09
CA ALA A 11 26.12 33.05 58.11
C ALA A 11 25.56 33.00 56.66
N PRO A 12 25.92 33.95 55.79
CA PRO A 12 25.38 34.08 54.43
C PRO A 12 25.87 33.02 53.42
N ARG A 13 26.59 31.99 53.86
CA ARG A 13 27.22 30.99 52.97
C ARG A 13 26.31 29.84 52.54
N SER A 14 25.16 29.62 53.21
CA SER A 14 24.28 28.48 52.87
C SER A 14 23.20 28.78 51.83
N VAL A 15 22.97 30.04 51.45
CA VAL A 15 21.93 30.41 50.46
C VAL A 15 22.44 30.27 49.02
N ILE A 16 23.75 30.44 48.79
CA ILE A 16 24.34 30.47 47.45
C ILE A 16 24.43 29.06 46.82
N LEU A 17 24.65 28.02 47.63
CA LEU A 17 24.74 26.64 47.15
C LEU A 17 23.39 26.01 46.78
N ALA A 18 22.28 26.50 47.36
CA ALA A 18 20.94 25.97 47.07
C ALA A 18 20.37 26.48 45.73
N VAL A 19 20.70 27.71 45.32
CA VAL A 19 20.18 28.32 44.08
C VAL A 19 20.94 27.86 42.84
N GLY A 20 22.26 27.63 42.94
CA GLY A 20 23.07 27.13 41.82
C GLY A 20 22.69 25.72 41.36
N GLY A 21 22.35 24.83 42.31
CA GLY A 21 21.96 23.45 42.00
C GLY A 21 20.63 23.35 41.24
N ILE A 22 19.68 24.24 41.54
CA ILE A 22 18.37 24.27 40.86
C ILE A 22 18.53 24.70 39.40
N ALA A 23 19.36 25.72 39.12
CA ALA A 23 19.60 26.18 37.75
C ALA A 23 20.29 25.10 36.89
N ILE A 24 21.26 24.38 37.47
CA ILE A 24 21.95 23.27 36.80
C ILE A 24 20.99 22.10 36.57
N GLY A 25 20.15 21.76 37.56
CA GLY A 25 19.15 20.70 37.43
C GLY A 25 18.13 20.98 36.32
N ILE A 26 17.62 22.22 36.24
CA ILE A 26 16.69 22.62 35.17
C ILE A 26 17.38 22.56 33.80
N ALA A 27 18.62 23.04 33.70
CA ALA A 27 19.38 22.99 32.45
C ALA A 27 19.59 21.55 31.97
N LEU A 28 19.92 20.62 32.87
CA LEU A 28 20.10 19.21 32.53
C LEU A 28 18.81 18.53 32.08
N VAL A 29 17.68 18.82 32.74
CA VAL A 29 16.36 18.30 32.34
C VAL A 29 15.96 18.83 30.96
N LEU A 30 16.20 20.12 30.69
CA LEU A 30 15.93 20.72 29.39
C LEU A 30 16.81 20.13 28.29
N ILE A 31 18.10 19.90 28.55
CA ILE A 31 19.01 19.23 27.61
C ILE A 31 18.54 17.81 27.31
N LEU A 32 18.16 17.04 28.35
CA LEU A 32 17.62 15.69 28.17
C LEU A 32 16.33 15.69 27.35
N PHE A 33 15.43 16.65 27.57
CA PHE A 33 14.21 16.81 26.78
C PHE A 33 14.51 17.14 25.32
N VAL A 34 15.41 18.09 25.05
CA VAL A 34 15.78 18.49 23.67
C VAL A 34 16.48 17.36 22.90
N VAL A 35 17.26 16.51 23.58
CA VAL A 35 17.97 15.38 22.96
C VAL A 35 17.08 14.14 22.82
N ALA A 36 16.15 13.90 23.76
CA ALA A 36 15.30 12.70 23.74
C ALA A 36 14.02 12.84 22.90
N ILE A 37 13.51 14.05 22.69
CA ILE A 37 12.31 14.29 21.87
C ILE A 37 12.53 14.01 20.37
N PRO A 38 13.62 14.42 19.69
CA PRO A 38 13.75 14.21 18.25
C PRO A 38 13.77 12.72 17.86
N SER A 39 14.16 11.82 18.78
CA SER A 39 14.12 10.36 18.60
C SER A 39 12.73 9.75 18.81
N LEU A 40 11.75 10.51 19.31
CA LEU A 40 10.35 10.08 19.45
C LEU A 40 9.47 10.63 18.33
N THR A 41 10.00 11.58 17.55
CA THR A 41 9.36 12.16 16.37
C THR A 41 9.87 11.55 15.07
N GLU A 42 10.35 10.30 15.10
CA GLU A 42 10.20 9.45 13.91
C GLU A 42 8.69 9.39 13.67
N SER A 43 8.25 10.23 12.74
CA SER A 43 6.98 10.15 12.08
C SER A 43 6.98 8.80 11.38
N GLY A 44 6.66 7.76 12.16
CA GLY A 44 6.18 6.52 11.64
C GLY A 44 4.93 6.89 10.88
N THR A 45 5.10 7.17 9.60
CA THR A 45 4.11 6.88 8.59
C THR A 45 3.69 5.47 8.90
N VAL A 46 2.59 5.35 9.64
CA VAL A 46 1.87 4.09 9.79
C VAL A 46 1.42 3.83 8.36
N GLU A 47 2.27 3.13 7.62
CA GLU A 47 1.95 2.61 6.31
C GLU A 47 0.87 1.57 6.59
N VAL A 48 -0.37 2.04 6.59
CA VAL A 48 -1.55 1.20 6.70
C VAL A 48 -1.51 0.36 5.44
N LYS A 49 -0.87 -0.82 5.51
CA LYS A 49 -0.86 -1.82 4.45
C LYS A 49 -2.28 -2.36 4.30
N LEU A 50 -3.10 -1.62 3.56
CA LEU A 50 -4.46 -1.96 3.17
C LEU A 50 -4.38 -3.02 2.06
N GLY A 51 -4.04 -4.25 2.44
CA GLY A 51 -3.87 -5.38 1.52
C GLY A 51 -2.52 -5.38 0.80
N SER A 52 -2.16 -6.51 0.19
CA SER A 52 -1.03 -6.54 -0.74
C SER A 52 -1.40 -5.76 -1.99
N GLU A 53 -0.56 -4.81 -2.37
CA GLU A 53 -0.73 -4.02 -3.61
C GLU A 53 -0.56 -4.87 -4.86
N THR A 54 0.03 -6.06 -4.71
CA THR A 54 0.26 -7.02 -5.78
C THR A 54 -0.44 -8.35 -5.49
N TYR A 55 -0.77 -9.05 -6.57
CA TYR A 55 -1.35 -10.38 -6.58
C TYR A 55 -0.46 -11.34 -7.37
N ASP A 56 0.00 -12.41 -6.71
CA ASP A 56 0.74 -13.50 -7.36
C ASP A 56 -0.26 -14.48 -8.00
N ALA A 57 -0.34 -14.45 -9.33
CA ALA A 57 -1.23 -15.32 -10.09
C ALA A 57 -0.63 -16.71 -10.38
N GLY A 58 0.63 -16.97 -9.99
CA GLY A 58 1.32 -18.26 -10.17
C GLY A 58 2.29 -18.30 -11.35
N GLN A 59 2.68 -19.51 -11.77
CA GLN A 59 3.69 -19.71 -12.84
C GLN A 59 3.14 -19.35 -14.22
N ALA A 60 3.89 -18.53 -14.96
CA ALA A 60 3.54 -18.01 -16.28
C ALA A 60 3.31 -19.14 -17.30
N GLU A 61 4.18 -20.15 -17.34
CA GLU A 61 4.07 -21.26 -18.30
C GLU A 61 2.77 -22.05 -18.09
N SER A 62 2.46 -22.36 -16.82
CA SER A 62 1.23 -23.08 -16.48
C SER A 62 0.00 -22.22 -16.78
N ARG A 63 0.05 -20.93 -16.46
CA ARG A 63 -1.08 -20.01 -16.68
C ARG A 63 -1.33 -19.75 -18.16
N ALA A 64 -0.28 -19.51 -18.94
CA ALA A 64 -0.38 -19.34 -20.39
C ALA A 64 -0.97 -20.60 -21.06
N SER A 65 -0.49 -21.79 -20.70
CA SER A 65 -1.06 -23.05 -21.22
C SER A 65 -2.53 -23.26 -20.81
N ASN A 66 -2.90 -22.93 -19.58
CA ASN A 66 -4.29 -23.00 -19.13
C ASN A 66 -5.17 -22.03 -19.91
N ILE A 67 -4.68 -20.80 -20.13
CA ILE A 67 -5.41 -19.76 -20.86
C ILE A 67 -5.57 -20.12 -22.34
N ALA A 68 -4.50 -20.59 -22.99
CA ALA A 68 -4.55 -21.00 -24.39
C ALA A 68 -5.56 -22.12 -24.66
N SER A 69 -5.82 -22.98 -23.66
CA SER A 69 -6.74 -24.12 -23.78
C SER A 69 -8.13 -23.87 -23.22
N GLY A 70 -8.26 -23.04 -22.18
CA GLY A 70 -9.50 -22.84 -21.41
C GLY A 70 -10.03 -21.41 -21.40
N GLY A 71 -9.27 -20.45 -21.94
CA GLY A 71 -9.59 -19.03 -21.94
C GLY A 71 -9.10 -18.27 -20.70
N PRO A 72 -9.40 -16.95 -20.64
CA PRO A 72 -8.99 -16.06 -19.57
C PRO A 72 -9.39 -16.54 -18.17
N LEU A 73 -8.56 -16.24 -17.17
CA LEU A 73 -8.80 -16.61 -15.77
C LEU A 73 -9.49 -15.47 -15.02
N LEU A 74 -10.67 -15.74 -14.45
CA LEU A 74 -11.39 -14.79 -13.60
C LEU A 74 -10.90 -14.88 -12.15
N PHE A 75 -10.36 -13.78 -11.62
CA PHE A 75 -10.04 -13.63 -10.21
C PHE A 75 -11.07 -12.72 -9.55
N SER A 76 -11.82 -13.27 -8.59
CA SER A 76 -12.85 -12.52 -7.86
C SER A 76 -12.27 -11.78 -6.66
N ASP A 77 -12.67 -10.52 -6.48
CA ASP A 77 -12.42 -9.79 -5.23
C ASP A 77 -13.41 -10.27 -4.16
N VAL A 78 -12.95 -11.18 -3.29
CA VAL A 78 -13.74 -11.73 -2.19
C VAL A 78 -13.85 -10.79 -0.99
N SER A 79 -13.03 -9.74 -0.93
CA SER A 79 -12.96 -8.80 0.20
C SER A 79 -13.90 -7.60 0.04
N GLY A 80 -14.09 -7.13 -1.19
CA GLY A 80 -14.92 -5.96 -1.50
C GLY A 80 -15.86 -6.14 -2.69
N GLY A 81 -15.75 -7.21 -3.49
CA GLY A 81 -16.61 -7.49 -4.64
C GLY A 81 -16.54 -6.47 -5.78
N ARG A 82 -15.59 -5.53 -5.72
CA ARG A 82 -15.51 -4.39 -6.64
C ARG A 82 -14.44 -4.56 -7.71
N ARG A 83 -13.43 -5.39 -7.47
CA ARG A 83 -12.25 -5.56 -8.34
C ARG A 83 -12.12 -7.02 -8.80
N ASP A 84 -13.17 -7.52 -9.45
CA ASP A 84 -13.01 -8.79 -10.15
C ASP A 84 -12.20 -8.50 -11.42
N ILE A 85 -11.16 -9.27 -11.66
CA ILE A 85 -10.26 -9.05 -12.81
C ILE A 85 -10.17 -10.30 -13.66
N TYR A 86 -9.97 -10.12 -14.96
CA TYR A 86 -9.48 -11.18 -15.83
C TYR A 86 -7.96 -11.10 -15.94
N LEU A 87 -7.31 -12.26 -15.88
CA LEU A 87 -5.95 -12.45 -16.36
C LEU A 87 -5.99 -13.17 -17.70
N GLN A 88 -5.38 -12.56 -18.69
CA GLN A 88 -5.30 -13.07 -20.06
C GLN A 88 -3.84 -13.15 -20.49
N HIS A 89 -3.56 -14.12 -21.37
CA HIS A 89 -2.31 -14.25 -22.09
C HIS A 89 -2.60 -14.41 -23.58
N ILE A 90 -1.89 -13.66 -24.42
CA ILE A 90 -2.03 -13.70 -25.88
C ILE A 90 -0.64 -13.84 -26.49
N GLY A 91 -0.45 -14.90 -27.27
CA GLY A 91 0.82 -15.23 -27.92
C GLY A 91 1.38 -16.57 -27.44
N ASP A 92 2.55 -16.93 -27.94
CA ASP A 92 3.17 -18.23 -27.67
C ASP A 92 4.23 -18.17 -26.57
N ASP A 93 4.76 -16.98 -26.27
CA ASP A 93 5.81 -16.79 -25.29
C ASP A 93 5.21 -16.51 -23.89
N PRO A 94 5.40 -17.40 -22.90
CA PRO A 94 4.87 -17.20 -21.56
C PRO A 94 5.56 -16.04 -20.80
N ALA A 95 6.68 -15.49 -21.28
CA ALA A 95 7.32 -14.33 -20.65
C ALA A 95 6.70 -12.99 -21.06
N THR A 96 5.87 -12.95 -22.12
CA THR A 96 5.31 -11.72 -22.69
C THR A 96 3.81 -11.88 -23.00
N GLY A 97 3.12 -10.81 -23.40
CA GLY A 97 1.72 -10.90 -23.84
C GLY A 97 0.69 -11.07 -22.73
N TRP A 98 0.97 -10.57 -21.53
CA TRP A 98 0.07 -10.66 -20.37
C TRP A 98 -0.79 -9.40 -20.23
N PHE A 99 -2.07 -9.62 -19.92
CA PHE A 99 -3.04 -8.56 -19.69
C PHE A 99 -3.82 -8.88 -18.42
N ALA A 100 -3.99 -7.88 -17.56
CA ALA A 100 -4.92 -7.95 -16.44
C ALA A 100 -5.82 -6.72 -16.49
N PHE A 101 -7.12 -6.91 -16.37
CA PHE A 101 -8.10 -5.84 -16.51
C PHE A 101 -9.38 -6.15 -15.75
N ASP A 102 -10.18 -5.11 -15.48
CA ASP A 102 -11.47 -5.25 -14.83
C ASP A 102 -12.37 -6.25 -15.57
N ALA A 103 -13.03 -7.15 -14.84
CA ALA A 103 -13.93 -8.13 -15.43
C ALA A 103 -15.28 -7.54 -15.89
N ARG A 104 -15.44 -6.22 -15.82
CA ARG A 104 -16.67 -5.46 -16.04
C ARG A 104 -16.35 -4.10 -16.64
N ARG A 105 -17.25 -3.58 -17.47
CA ARG A 105 -17.14 -2.19 -17.96
C ARG A 105 -17.33 -1.19 -16.81
N PRO A 106 -16.72 0.01 -16.90
CA PRO A 106 -16.81 1.03 -15.86
C PRO A 106 -18.26 1.35 -15.47
N GLY A 107 -18.53 1.39 -14.17
CA GLY A 107 -19.84 1.71 -13.62
C GLY A 107 -20.89 0.59 -13.69
N GLN A 108 -20.56 -0.58 -14.23
CA GLN A 108 -21.50 -1.69 -14.33
C GLN A 108 -21.59 -2.53 -13.04
N SER A 109 -22.75 -3.14 -12.84
CA SER A 109 -23.01 -4.02 -11.71
C SER A 109 -22.23 -5.34 -11.81
N ARG A 110 -22.07 -6.07 -10.69
CA ARG A 110 -21.37 -7.38 -10.67
C ARG A 110 -22.07 -8.47 -11.51
N SER A 111 -23.36 -8.33 -11.79
CA SER A 111 -24.05 -9.27 -12.69
C SER A 111 -23.72 -9.05 -14.17
N CYS A 112 -23.03 -7.96 -14.51
CA CYS A 112 -22.56 -7.66 -15.87
C CYS A 112 -21.10 -8.08 -16.09
N THR A 113 -20.60 -9.08 -15.35
CA THR A 113 -19.27 -9.66 -15.59
C THR A 113 -19.18 -10.16 -17.02
N LEU A 114 -18.14 -9.73 -17.72
CA LEU A 114 -17.88 -10.05 -19.11
C LEU A 114 -17.73 -11.58 -19.28
N GLU A 115 -18.33 -12.13 -20.33
CA GLU A 115 -18.30 -13.56 -20.62
C GLU A 115 -17.37 -13.84 -21.79
N TRP A 116 -16.36 -14.68 -21.57
CA TRP A 116 -15.47 -15.12 -22.64
C TRP A 116 -16.22 -15.96 -23.69
N GLN A 117 -16.03 -15.62 -24.96
CA GLN A 117 -16.59 -16.30 -26.11
C GLN A 117 -15.48 -17.08 -26.83
N PRO A 118 -15.33 -18.39 -26.59
CA PRO A 118 -14.20 -19.17 -27.12
C PRO A 118 -14.22 -19.28 -28.66
N GLY A 119 -15.38 -19.14 -29.30
CA GLY A 119 -15.51 -19.22 -30.76
C GLY A 119 -14.98 -17.98 -31.49
N SER A 120 -15.14 -16.79 -30.90
CA SER A 120 -14.70 -15.51 -31.47
C SER A 120 -13.40 -14.99 -30.86
N GLY A 121 -13.03 -15.48 -29.68
CA GLY A 121 -11.85 -15.01 -28.96
C GLY A 121 -12.04 -13.60 -28.38
N ASP A 122 -13.27 -13.25 -28.00
CA ASP A 122 -13.61 -11.96 -27.42
C ASP A 122 -14.48 -12.12 -26.16
N PHE A 123 -14.68 -11.02 -25.45
CA PHE A 123 -15.59 -10.95 -24.32
C PHE A 123 -16.90 -10.33 -24.75
N ARG A 124 -18.00 -10.82 -24.17
CA ARG A 124 -19.34 -10.25 -24.34
C ARG A 124 -19.89 -9.78 -23.02
N ASP A 125 -20.37 -8.54 -22.97
CA ASP A 125 -21.13 -8.03 -21.83
C ASP A 125 -22.54 -8.64 -21.85
N PRO A 126 -22.96 -9.41 -20.83
CA PRO A 126 -24.28 -10.04 -20.81
C PRO A 126 -25.42 -9.04 -20.61
N CYS A 127 -25.14 -7.81 -20.14
CA CYS A 127 -26.15 -6.80 -19.85
C CYS A 127 -26.59 -5.99 -21.08
N ASP A 128 -25.70 -5.73 -22.04
CA ASP A 128 -26.05 -4.99 -23.27
C ASP A 128 -25.50 -5.58 -24.58
N GLY A 129 -24.75 -6.68 -24.50
CA GLY A 129 -24.19 -7.37 -25.65
C GLY A 129 -22.94 -6.74 -26.24
N THR A 130 -22.37 -5.71 -25.59
CA THR A 130 -21.11 -5.09 -26.05
C THR A 130 -20.00 -6.12 -26.14
N ILE A 131 -19.22 -6.05 -27.22
CA ILE A 131 -18.04 -6.89 -27.42
C ILE A 131 -16.81 -6.12 -26.93
N VAL A 132 -15.97 -6.79 -26.15
CA VAL A 132 -14.67 -6.29 -25.71
C VAL A 132 -13.59 -7.23 -26.23
N ALA A 133 -12.50 -6.66 -26.74
CA ALA A 133 -11.39 -7.43 -27.31
C ALA A 133 -10.73 -8.35 -26.27
N ALA A 134 -10.00 -9.36 -26.75
CA ALA A 134 -9.33 -10.35 -25.91
C ALA A 134 -8.39 -9.76 -24.86
N ASP A 135 -7.74 -8.63 -25.18
CA ASP A 135 -6.80 -7.92 -24.32
C ASP A 135 -7.47 -6.97 -23.32
N GLY A 136 -8.80 -6.87 -23.35
CA GLY A 136 -9.54 -5.97 -22.47
C GLY A 136 -9.48 -4.49 -22.87
N THR A 137 -9.09 -4.17 -24.11
CA THR A 137 -9.01 -2.78 -24.59
C THR A 137 -10.26 -1.97 -24.22
N GLY A 138 -10.05 -0.82 -23.55
CA GLY A 138 -11.12 0.08 -23.11
C GLY A 138 -11.64 -0.18 -21.69
N LEU A 139 -11.06 -1.16 -20.98
CA LEU A 139 -11.29 -1.41 -19.55
C LEU A 139 -10.14 -0.83 -18.71
N THR A 140 -10.35 -0.74 -17.39
CA THR A 140 -9.26 -0.45 -16.46
C THR A 140 -8.25 -1.59 -16.51
N ASP A 141 -7.00 -1.30 -16.88
CA ASP A 141 -5.91 -2.26 -16.89
C ASP A 141 -5.08 -2.21 -15.60
N TYR A 142 -4.41 -3.33 -15.34
CA TYR A 142 -3.54 -3.54 -14.20
C TYR A 142 -2.17 -4.00 -14.72
N PRO A 143 -1.06 -3.33 -14.33
CA PRO A 143 0.26 -3.72 -14.77
C PRO A 143 0.58 -5.18 -14.40
N VAL A 144 1.07 -5.94 -15.38
CA VAL A 144 1.51 -7.33 -15.16
C VAL A 144 3.01 -7.42 -15.37
N THR A 145 3.71 -8.08 -14.45
CA THR A 145 5.14 -8.32 -14.52
C THR A 145 5.44 -9.80 -14.36
N ILE A 146 6.48 -10.28 -15.04
CA ILE A 146 7.01 -11.63 -14.87
C ILE A 146 8.30 -11.52 -14.06
N THR A 147 8.36 -12.22 -12.93
CA THR A 147 9.56 -12.30 -12.10
C THR A 147 10.61 -13.21 -12.73
N ASP A 148 11.87 -13.12 -12.26
CA ASP A 148 12.95 -14.03 -12.67
C ASP A 148 12.63 -15.52 -12.41
N GLY A 149 11.75 -15.81 -11.44
CA GLY A 149 11.25 -17.15 -11.14
C GLY A 149 10.08 -17.62 -12.01
N GLY A 150 9.69 -16.84 -13.02
CA GLY A 150 8.60 -17.15 -13.94
C GLY A 150 7.19 -16.92 -13.36
N LYS A 151 7.06 -16.21 -12.24
CA LYS A 151 5.74 -15.88 -11.66
C LYS A 151 5.11 -14.66 -12.30
N VAL A 152 3.81 -14.74 -12.55
CA VAL A 152 2.95 -13.64 -13.00
C VAL A 152 2.50 -12.83 -11.78
N ILE A 153 2.89 -11.56 -11.73
CA ILE A 153 2.51 -10.63 -10.67
C ILE A 153 1.65 -9.52 -11.26
N VAL A 154 0.42 -9.39 -10.76
CA VAL A 154 -0.51 -8.31 -11.12
C VAL A 154 -0.44 -7.21 -10.09
N ASN A 155 -0.19 -5.98 -10.50
CA ASN A 155 -0.26 -4.80 -9.63
C ASN A 155 -1.70 -4.28 -9.59
N LEU A 156 -2.35 -4.38 -8.43
CA LEU A 156 -3.73 -3.95 -8.20
C LEU A 156 -3.85 -2.47 -7.83
N ASN A 157 -2.72 -1.76 -7.77
CA ASN A 157 -2.67 -0.32 -7.57
C ASN A 157 -2.47 0.39 -8.91
N PRO A 158 -3.56 0.92 -9.52
CA PRO A 158 -3.47 1.62 -10.79
C PRO A 158 -2.68 2.94 -10.69
N ASP A 159 -2.56 3.52 -9.49
CA ASP A 159 -1.91 4.82 -9.27
C ASP A 159 -0.37 4.71 -9.12
N SER A 160 0.17 3.50 -8.95
CA SER A 160 1.63 3.27 -8.88
C SER A 160 2.33 3.49 -10.21
N ALA A 161 1.66 3.21 -11.33
CA ALA A 161 2.23 3.37 -12.66
C ALA A 161 2.44 4.85 -13.06
N ALA A 162 1.80 5.79 -12.36
CA ALA A 162 1.89 7.23 -12.63
C ALA A 162 3.08 7.93 -11.93
N GLN A 163 3.83 7.23 -11.06
CA GLN A 163 4.89 7.84 -10.24
C GLN A 163 6.32 7.53 -10.69
N GLU A 164 6.52 6.76 -11.77
CA GLU A 164 7.84 6.47 -12.34
C GLU A 164 8.14 7.27 -13.63
N GLY A 165 7.53 8.46 -13.78
CA GLY A 165 7.74 9.39 -14.90
C GLY A 165 8.70 10.53 -14.60
#